data_AF-A0AAD8LV77-F1
#
_entry.id   AF-A0AAD8LV77-F1
#
_cell.length_a   1.000
_cell.length_b   1.000
_cell.length_c   1.000
_cell.angle_alpha   90.00
_cell.angle_beta   90.00
_cell.angle_gamma   90.00
#
_symmetry.space_group_name_H-M   'P 1'
#
loop_
_entity.id
_entity.type
_entity.pdbx_description
1 polymer ?
#
loop_
_entity_poly.entity_id
_entity_poly.type
_entity_poly.pdbx_seq_one_letter_code
_entity_poly.pdbx_strand_id
1 'polypeptide(L)'
;MCKFATEEETEFAKTLTEARESESRSHGVIVNSFYELEPEYADHYRNVLNRKAWHIGPLSLCNRSLEQKAQRGKQGAISEDDCLKWLESKSPNSVLYVGFGSITEFPIEQLHALAIGLEASRQQFIWVVRTGANGKETEDWMREGF
;
A
#
# COMPACT_ATOMS: atom_id res chain seq x y z
N MET A 1 -14.20 6.76 -35.63
CA MET A 1 -13.56 7.91 -34.94
C MET A 1 -13.85 7.77 -33.46
N CYS A 2 -12.93 7.17 -32.71
CA CYS A 2 -13.03 7.14 -31.26
C CYS A 2 -12.61 8.54 -30.76
N LYS A 3 -13.51 9.25 -30.09
CA LYS A 3 -13.18 10.52 -29.45
C LYS A 3 -12.36 10.16 -28.21
N PHE A 4 -11.09 10.55 -28.21
CA PHE A 4 -10.31 10.58 -26.98
C PHE A 4 -11.02 11.53 -26.01
N ALA A 5 -11.50 10.99 -24.90
CA ALA A 5 -11.89 11.82 -23.77
C ALA A 5 -10.64 12.58 -23.32
N THR A 6 -10.75 13.90 -23.25
CA THR A 6 -9.73 14.75 -22.63
C THR A 6 -9.60 14.32 -21.17
N GLU A 7 -8.41 13.85 -20.78
CA GLU A 7 -8.09 13.57 -19.38
C GLU A 7 -8.25 14.87 -18.58
N GLU A 8 -9.26 14.90 -17.72
CA GLU A 8 -9.31 15.89 -16.64
C GLU A 8 -8.16 15.55 -15.68
N GLU A 9 -7.19 16.46 -15.52
CA GLU A 9 -6.08 16.25 -14.59
C GLU A 9 -6.64 16.05 -13.18
N THR A 10 -6.45 14.84 -12.63
CA THR A 10 -6.86 14.54 -11.26
C THR A 10 -6.13 15.44 -10.28
N GLU A 11 -6.77 15.80 -9.17
CA GLU A 11 -6.14 16.57 -8.08
C GLU A 11 -4.82 15.92 -7.63
N PHE A 12 -4.78 14.59 -7.60
CA PHE A 12 -3.58 13.81 -7.32
C PHE A 12 -2.44 14.06 -8.32
N ALA A 13 -2.74 14.10 -9.62
CA ALA A 13 -1.75 14.39 -10.66
C ALA A 13 -1.18 15.80 -10.50
N LYS A 14 -2.03 16.79 -10.17
CA LYS A 14 -1.59 18.15 -9.87
C LYS A 14 -0.66 18.18 -8.65
N THR A 15 -1.03 17.52 -7.56
CA THR A 15 -0.17 17.43 -6.36
C THR A 15 1.18 16.78 -6.66
N LEU A 16 1.23 15.74 -7.49
CA LEU A 16 2.49 15.11 -7.90
C LEU A 16 3.39 16.05 -8.71
N THR A 17 2.81 16.84 -9.60
CA THR A 17 3.55 17.86 -10.38
C THR A 17 4.14 18.92 -9.45
N GLU A 18 3.33 19.48 -8.54
CA GLU A 18 3.79 20.47 -7.56
C GLU A 18 4.88 19.90 -6.63
N ALA A 19 4.76 18.63 -6.22
CA ALA A 19 5.76 17.95 -5.41
C ALA A 19 7.11 17.84 -6.15
N ARG A 20 7.11 17.50 -7.44
CA ARG A 20 8.33 17.42 -8.28
C ARG A 20 8.98 18.79 -8.47
N GLU A 21 8.18 19.84 -8.68
CA GLU A 21 8.68 21.21 -8.80
C GLU A 21 9.24 21.76 -7.47
N SER A 22 8.66 21.34 -6.35
CA SER A 22 9.20 21.64 -5.02
C SER A 22 10.52 20.91 -4.78
N GLU A 23 10.58 19.64 -5.18
CA GLU A 23 11.77 18.81 -5.08
C GLU A 23 12.95 19.44 -5.85
N SER A 24 12.74 19.90 -7.09
CA SER A 24 13.83 20.49 -7.89
C SER A 24 14.44 21.76 -7.28
N ARG A 25 13.67 22.49 -6.46
CA ARG A 25 14.10 23.72 -5.77
C ARG A 25 14.65 23.46 -4.36
N SER A 26 14.59 22.22 -3.87
CA SER A 26 15.05 21.88 -2.52
C SER A 26 16.58 21.75 -2.45
N HIS A 27 17.13 21.82 -1.23
CA HIS A 27 18.56 21.58 -0.99
C HIS A 27 18.99 20.12 -1.26
N GLY A 28 18.03 19.21 -1.29
CA GLY A 28 18.22 17.77 -1.44
C GLY A 28 16.98 17.01 -1.02
N VAL A 29 17.07 15.69 -1.04
CA VAL A 29 15.95 14.79 -0.70
C VAL A 29 16.29 13.92 0.49
N ILE A 30 15.28 13.68 1.32
CA ILE A 30 15.32 12.67 2.37
C ILE A 30 14.57 11.46 1.83
N VAL A 31 15.25 10.32 1.76
CA VAL A 31 14.72 9.10 1.17
C VAL A 31 14.52 8.08 2.29
N ASN A 32 13.30 7.58 2.44
CA ASN A 32 12.99 6.47 3.33
C ASN A 32 13.37 5.13 2.67
N SER A 33 14.66 5.00 2.37
CA SER A 33 15.32 3.81 1.84
C SER A 33 16.74 3.75 2.40
N PHE A 34 17.49 2.70 2.08
CA PHE A 34 18.90 2.52 2.46
C PHE A 34 19.69 1.98 1.26
N TYR A 35 21.00 2.21 1.26
CA TYR A 35 21.84 2.02 0.08
C TYR A 35 21.81 0.57 -0.42
N GLU A 36 21.88 -0.40 0.48
CA GLU A 36 21.91 -1.83 0.15
C GLU A 36 20.60 -2.35 -0.47
N LEU A 37 19.49 -1.61 -0.33
CA LEU A 37 18.22 -1.95 -0.97
C LEU A 37 18.18 -1.47 -2.43
N GLU A 38 18.66 -0.25 -2.69
CA GLU A 38 18.49 0.44 -3.97
C GLU A 38 19.77 1.20 -4.40
N PRO A 39 20.91 0.50 -4.60
CA PRO A 39 22.20 1.15 -4.79
C PRO A 39 22.24 1.99 -6.08
N GLU A 40 21.65 1.48 -7.17
CA GLU A 40 21.60 2.17 -8.46
C GLU A 40 20.85 3.51 -8.35
N TYR A 41 19.71 3.55 -7.63
CA TYR A 41 18.95 4.77 -7.42
C TYR A 41 19.67 5.74 -6.47
N ALA A 42 20.29 5.21 -5.40
CA ALA A 42 21.05 6.02 -4.47
C ALA A 42 22.23 6.73 -5.15
N ASP A 43 22.93 6.04 -6.06
CA ASP A 43 24.02 6.61 -6.84
C ASP A 43 23.52 7.51 -7.97
N HIS A 44 22.34 7.22 -8.56
CA HIS A 44 21.72 8.08 -9.57
C HIS A 44 21.49 9.51 -9.03
N TYR A 45 20.99 9.65 -7.79
CA TYR A 45 20.80 10.96 -7.17
C TYR A 45 22.09 11.79 -7.10
N ARG A 46 23.21 11.16 -6.74
CA ARG A 46 24.51 11.83 -6.61
C ARG A 46 25.18 12.07 -7.96
N ASN A 47 25.21 11.06 -8.82
CA ASN A 47 26.07 11.04 -10.00
C ASN A 47 25.38 11.60 -11.25
N VAL A 48 24.06 11.46 -11.35
CA VAL A 48 23.29 11.90 -12.53
C VAL A 48 22.50 13.16 -12.22
N LEU A 49 21.73 13.15 -11.14
CA LEU A 49 20.93 14.32 -10.78
C LEU A 49 21.77 15.42 -10.12
N ASN A 50 22.99 15.10 -9.67
CA ASN A 50 23.88 16.00 -8.93
C ASN A 50 23.17 16.64 -7.71
N ARG A 51 22.38 15.83 -6.99
CA ARG A 51 21.59 16.25 -5.83
C ARG A 51 22.00 15.49 -4.59
N LYS A 52 21.91 16.18 -3.44
CA LYS A 52 22.10 15.54 -2.13
C LYS A 52 20.90 14.64 -1.83
N ALA A 53 21.15 13.39 -1.49
CA ALA A 53 20.14 12.44 -1.07
C ALA A 53 20.58 11.73 0.23
N TRP A 54 19.80 11.91 1.29
CA TRP A 54 20.02 11.24 2.58
C TRP A 54 19.08 10.06 2.70
N HIS A 55 19.66 8.86 2.66
CA HIS A 55 18.94 7.60 2.80
C HIS A 55 18.91 7.25 4.29
N ILE A 56 17.76 7.45 4.93
CA ILE A 56 17.59 7.32 6.39
C ILE A 56 16.62 6.19 6.78
N GLY A 57 16.27 5.35 5.81
CA GLY A 57 15.36 4.24 6.01
C GLY A 57 16.01 3.00 6.63
N PRO A 58 15.19 1.99 6.97
CA PRO A 58 13.73 2.01 6.91
C PRO A 58 13.12 2.64 8.18
N LEU A 59 12.39 3.75 8.02
CA LEU A 59 11.74 4.49 9.12
C LEU A 59 10.66 3.64 9.84
N SER A 60 10.20 2.56 9.21
CA SER A 60 9.27 1.60 9.83
C SER A 60 9.84 0.96 11.10
N LEU A 61 11.17 0.86 11.25
CA LEU A 61 11.81 0.24 12.41
C LEU A 61 11.92 1.17 13.64
N CYS A 62 11.77 2.48 13.43
CA CYS A 62 11.99 3.51 14.46
C CYS A 62 10.71 3.88 15.22
N ASN A 63 9.55 3.82 14.57
CA ASN A 63 8.27 4.25 15.15
C ASN A 63 7.51 3.07 15.78
N ARG A 64 7.97 2.59 16.94
CA ARG A 64 7.42 1.39 17.61
C ARG A 64 6.40 1.68 18.72
N SER A 65 6.17 2.93 19.13
CA SER A 65 5.24 3.18 20.24
C SER A 65 3.81 2.77 19.86
N LEU A 66 3.05 2.27 20.84
CA LEU A 66 1.66 1.85 20.65
C LEU A 66 0.81 3.03 20.18
N GLU A 67 1.02 4.25 20.69
CA GLU A 67 0.26 5.42 20.22
C GLU A 67 0.55 5.77 18.76
N GLN A 68 1.81 5.64 18.31
CA GLN A 68 2.22 5.90 16.93
C GLN A 68 1.76 4.81 15.95
N LYS A 69 1.48 3.60 16.44
CA LYS A 69 0.87 2.51 15.65
C LYS A 69 -0.64 2.64 15.58
N ALA A 70 -1.29 3.00 16.69
CA ALA A 70 -2.74 3.17 16.78
C ALA A 70 -3.30 4.26 15.84
N GLN A 71 -2.48 5.24 15.47
CA GLN A 71 -2.85 6.27 14.48
C GLN A 71 -2.67 5.82 13.01
N ARG A 72 -2.15 4.61 12.75
CA ARG A 72 -1.91 4.13 11.39
C ARG A 72 -3.13 3.41 10.85
N GLY A 73 -3.85 4.10 9.96
CA GLY A 73 -4.98 3.52 9.24
C GLY A 73 -6.31 3.68 9.97
N LYS A 74 -7.34 3.05 9.42
CA LYS A 74 -8.70 3.04 9.99
C LYS A 74 -8.90 1.78 10.82
N GLN A 75 -9.83 1.83 11.78
CA GLN A 75 -10.23 0.66 12.55
C GLN A 75 -10.78 -0.42 11.60
N GLY A 76 -10.19 -1.61 11.66
CA GLY A 76 -10.65 -2.78 10.89
C GLY A 76 -11.89 -3.43 11.51
N ALA A 77 -12.54 -4.30 10.75
CA ALA A 77 -13.67 -5.11 11.24
C ALA A 77 -13.23 -6.19 12.25
N ILE A 78 -11.96 -6.61 12.20
CA ILE A 78 -11.34 -7.57 13.10
C ILE A 78 -10.42 -6.80 14.05
N SER A 79 -10.47 -7.12 15.35
CA SER A 79 -9.59 -6.50 16.34
C SER A 79 -8.14 -6.95 16.13
N GLU A 80 -7.17 -6.09 16.50
CA GLU A 80 -5.75 -6.44 16.44
C GLU A 80 -5.47 -7.73 17.24
N ASP A 81 -6.03 -7.82 18.46
CA ASP A 81 -5.86 -8.97 19.34
C ASP A 81 -6.38 -10.28 18.74
N ASP A 82 -7.55 -10.26 18.09
CA ASP A 82 -8.13 -11.47 17.49
C ASP A 82 -7.33 -11.91 16.26
N CYS A 83 -6.87 -10.96 15.44
CA CYS A 83 -6.01 -11.22 14.29
C CYS A 83 -4.68 -11.84 14.74
N LEU A 84 -4.05 -11.28 15.78
CA LEU A 84 -2.79 -11.79 16.34
C LEU A 84 -2.96 -13.18 16.95
N LYS A 85 -4.00 -13.42 17.75
CA LYS A 85 -4.30 -14.76 18.31
C LYS A 85 -4.49 -15.80 17.21
N TRP A 86 -5.20 -15.45 16.12
CA TRP A 86 -5.37 -16.36 14.99
C TRP A 86 -4.02 -16.63 14.30
N LEU A 87 -3.18 -15.61 14.11
CA LEU A 87 -1.87 -15.75 13.47
C LEU A 87 -0.93 -16.62 14.31
N GLU A 88 -0.92 -16.46 15.63
CA GLU A 88 -0.14 -17.28 16.58
C GLU A 88 -0.52 -18.77 16.54
N SER A 89 -1.74 -19.11 16.09
CA SER A 89 -2.16 -20.50 15.94
C SER A 89 -1.58 -21.22 14.71
N LYS A 90 -0.88 -20.49 13.82
CA LYS A 90 -0.37 -21.03 12.54
C LYS A 90 1.12 -21.36 12.62
N SER A 91 1.58 -22.24 11.73
CA SER A 91 3.01 -22.51 11.60
C SER A 91 3.79 -21.28 11.12
N PRO A 92 5.07 -21.12 11.50
CA PRO A 92 5.90 -20.04 10.97
C PRO A 92 5.95 -20.05 9.44
N ASN A 93 5.89 -18.86 8.84
CA ASN A 93 5.96 -18.66 7.37
C ASN A 93 4.86 -19.38 6.57
N SER A 94 3.69 -19.65 7.16
CA SER A 94 2.60 -20.37 6.49
C SER A 94 1.34 -19.55 6.21
N VAL A 95 1.39 -18.23 6.43
CA VAL A 95 0.25 -17.33 6.22
C VAL A 95 0.62 -16.28 5.19
N LEU A 96 -0.20 -16.11 4.17
CA LEU A 96 -0.06 -15.07 3.16
C LEU A 96 -0.74 -13.77 3.64
N TYR A 97 0.00 -12.66 3.67
CA TYR A 97 -0.59 -11.34 3.84
C TYR A 97 -0.88 -10.72 2.46
N VAL A 98 -2.13 -10.32 2.24
CA VAL A 98 -2.59 -9.69 1.01
C VAL A 98 -3.13 -8.31 1.32
N GLY A 99 -2.48 -7.27 0.79
CA GLY A 99 -2.93 -5.89 0.95
C GLY A 99 -2.37 -4.99 -0.14
N PHE A 100 -3.22 -4.12 -0.68
CA PHE A 100 -2.91 -3.24 -1.82
C PHE A 100 -2.76 -1.78 -1.41
N GLY A 101 -2.50 -1.52 -0.12
CA GLY A 101 -2.35 -0.17 0.41
C GLY A 101 -3.68 0.59 0.56
N SER A 102 -3.58 1.87 0.90
CA SER A 102 -4.72 2.72 1.25
C SER A 102 -5.30 3.52 0.07
N ILE A 103 -4.70 3.44 -1.11
CA ILE A 103 -5.09 4.25 -2.27
C ILE A 103 -5.79 3.39 -3.33
N THR A 104 -5.42 2.13 -3.46
CA THR A 104 -5.91 1.26 -4.53
C THR A 104 -7.35 0.80 -4.28
N GLU A 105 -8.16 0.86 -5.34
CA GLU A 105 -9.51 0.33 -5.39
C GLU A 105 -9.63 -0.63 -6.60
N PHE A 106 -10.39 -1.70 -6.42
CA PHE A 106 -10.57 -2.75 -7.43
C PHE A 106 -12.02 -2.81 -7.88
N PRO A 107 -12.29 -3.01 -9.19
CA PRO A 107 -13.58 -3.47 -9.66
C PRO A 107 -13.98 -4.79 -8.98
N ILE A 108 -15.28 -5.01 -8.81
CA ILE A 108 -15.82 -6.20 -8.12
C ILE A 108 -15.34 -7.50 -8.81
N GLU A 109 -15.25 -7.50 -10.13
CA GLU A 109 -14.81 -8.66 -10.91
C GLU A 109 -13.36 -9.05 -10.59
N GLN A 110 -12.50 -8.06 -10.31
CA GLN A 110 -11.12 -8.31 -9.90
C GLN A 110 -11.05 -8.81 -8.46
N LEU A 111 -11.90 -8.30 -7.57
CA LEU A 111 -12.03 -8.84 -6.20
C LEU A 111 -12.50 -10.29 -6.21
N HIS A 112 -13.48 -10.64 -7.05
CA HIS A 112 -13.94 -12.01 -7.25
C HIS A 112 -12.82 -12.93 -7.74
N ALA A 113 -12.08 -12.51 -8.77
CA ALA A 113 -10.97 -13.29 -9.29
C ALA A 113 -9.87 -13.52 -8.24
N LEU A 114 -9.56 -12.50 -7.43
CA LEU A 114 -8.63 -12.62 -6.31
C LEU A 114 -9.15 -13.61 -5.25
N ALA A 115 -10.43 -13.52 -4.88
CA ALA A 115 -11.04 -14.41 -3.91
C ALA A 115 -10.96 -15.88 -4.37
N ILE A 116 -11.42 -16.18 -5.60
CA ILE A 116 -11.34 -17.52 -6.20
C ILE A 116 -9.89 -18.03 -6.22
N GLY A 117 -8.93 -17.17 -6.58
CA GLY A 117 -7.51 -17.54 -6.59
C GLY A 117 -6.97 -17.88 -5.20
N LEU A 118 -7.35 -17.11 -4.18
CA LEU A 118 -6.95 -17.35 -2.79
C LEU A 118 -7.55 -18.65 -2.25
N GLU A 119 -8.84 -18.92 -2.51
CA GLU A 119 -9.48 -20.19 -2.13
C GLU A 119 -8.80 -21.39 -2.80
N ALA A 120 -8.60 -21.32 -4.12
CA ALA A 120 -7.97 -22.38 -4.90
C ALA A 120 -6.53 -22.66 -4.44
N SER A 121 -5.82 -21.66 -3.92
CA SER A 121 -4.45 -21.81 -3.40
C SER A 121 -4.34 -22.71 -2.17
N ARG A 122 -5.46 -22.89 -1.43
CA ARG A 122 -5.53 -23.58 -0.13
C ARG A 122 -4.53 -23.07 0.91
N GLN A 123 -3.97 -21.88 0.71
CA GLN A 123 -3.10 -21.22 1.67
C GLN A 123 -3.94 -20.55 2.74
N GLN A 124 -3.42 -20.50 3.96
CA GLN A 124 -3.97 -19.61 4.98
C GLN A 124 -3.58 -18.18 4.63
N PHE A 125 -4.51 -17.23 4.74
CA PHE A 125 -4.24 -15.84 4.39
C PHE A 125 -4.91 -14.84 5.33
N ILE A 126 -4.34 -13.64 5.37
CA ILE A 126 -4.96 -12.42 5.89
C ILE A 126 -5.12 -11.50 4.69
N TRP A 127 -6.34 -11.16 4.33
CA TRP A 127 -6.63 -10.28 3.20
C TRP A 127 -7.30 -9.00 3.67
N VAL A 128 -6.63 -7.86 3.44
CA VAL A 128 -7.18 -6.54 3.73
C VAL A 128 -8.00 -6.07 2.54
N VAL A 129 -9.32 -6.19 2.66
CA VAL A 129 -10.27 -5.73 1.64
C VAL A 129 -10.86 -4.39 2.05
N ARG A 130 -10.89 -3.44 1.12
CA ARG A 130 -11.60 -2.17 1.30
C ARG A 130 -13.02 -2.29 0.80
N THR A 131 -13.96 -1.81 1.60
CA THR A 131 -15.31 -1.52 1.14
C THR A 131 -15.29 -0.19 0.40
N GLY A 132 -15.86 -0.13 -0.81
CA GLY A 132 -15.97 1.11 -1.57
C GLY A 132 -16.81 2.16 -0.83
N ALA A 133 -16.83 3.40 -1.30
CA ALA A 133 -17.51 4.53 -0.65
C ALA A 133 -18.99 4.27 -0.27
N ASN A 134 -19.64 3.29 -0.91
CA ASN A 134 -21.03 2.92 -0.68
C ASN A 134 -21.26 1.73 0.26
N GLY A 135 -20.23 1.07 0.82
CA GLY A 135 -20.29 0.05 1.89
C GLY A 135 -21.07 -1.25 1.58
N LYS A 136 -22.27 -1.14 1.01
CA LYS A 136 -23.26 -2.19 0.72
C LYS A 136 -22.84 -3.12 -0.41
N GLU A 137 -22.33 -2.59 -1.53
CA GLU A 137 -21.91 -3.40 -2.68
C GLU A 137 -20.78 -4.39 -2.33
N THR A 138 -20.00 -4.05 -1.30
CA THR A 138 -18.89 -4.88 -0.83
C THR A 138 -19.25 -6.03 0.09
N GLU A 139 -20.39 -5.97 0.77
CA GLU A 139 -20.88 -7.11 1.56
C GLU A 139 -21.56 -8.15 0.67
N ASP A 140 -22.21 -7.72 -0.42
CA ASP A 140 -22.96 -8.62 -1.30
C ASP A 140 -22.03 -9.52 -2.13
N TRP A 141 -20.89 -9.00 -2.60
CA TRP A 141 -19.96 -9.78 -3.43
C TRP A 141 -19.23 -10.89 -2.65
N MET A 142 -19.00 -10.70 -1.34
CA MET A 142 -18.40 -11.73 -0.47
C MET A 142 -19.37 -12.85 -0.08
N ARG A 143 -20.69 -12.64 -0.17
CA ARG A 143 -21.70 -13.64 0.24
C ARG A 143 -21.80 -14.84 -0.70
N GLU A 144 -21.28 -14.73 -1.92
CA GLU A 144 -21.16 -15.87 -2.83
C GLU A 144 -19.89 -16.69 -2.51
N GLY A 145 -19.93 -17.45 -1.41
CA GLY A 145 -19.02 -18.59 -1.20
C GLY A 145 -17.82 -18.43 -0.26
N PHE A 146 -17.72 -17.35 0.53
CA PHE A 146 -16.67 -17.16 1.55
C PHE A 146 -17.21 -17.09 2.98
#